data_AF-A0A2W4YSM5-F1
#
_entry.id   AF-A0A2W4YSM5-F1
#
_cell.length_a   1.000
_cell.length_b   1.000
_cell.length_c   1.000
_cell.angle_alpha   90.00
_cell.angle_beta   90.00
_cell.angle_gamma   90.00
#
_symmetry.space_group_name_H-M   'P 1'
#
loop_
_entity.id
_entity.type
_entity.pdbx_description
1 polymer ?
#
loop_
_entity_poly.entity_id
_entity_poly.type
_entity_poly.pdbx_seq_one_letter_code
_entity_poly.pdbx_strand_id
1 'polypeptide(L)'
;MTSTAAPSLGWEIASTLAALRYDDLPDDVVGAIKVFTLDTLGVIGGATRAPGMSELLAALTEWETSGKATLLLDGRTANPATAALANG
;
A
#
# COMPACT_ATOMS: atom_id res chain seq x y z
N MET A 1 19.65 -40.62 0.72
CA MET A 1 18.25 -40.28 1.09
C MET A 1 18.26 -38.90 1.73
N THR A 2 17.99 -37.86 0.95
CA THR A 2 17.84 -36.49 1.47
C THR A 2 16.44 -36.36 2.06
N SER A 3 16.36 -36.27 3.39
CA SER A 3 15.14 -35.93 4.11
C SER A 3 14.75 -34.50 3.72
N THR A 4 13.61 -34.33 3.06
CA THR A 4 13.07 -33.01 2.75
C THR A 4 12.40 -32.49 4.02
N ALA A 5 13.08 -31.60 4.74
CA ALA A 5 12.46 -30.87 5.84
C ALA A 5 11.18 -30.20 5.35
N ALA A 6 10.12 -30.23 6.16
CA ALA A 6 8.88 -29.54 5.85
C ALA A 6 9.18 -28.06 5.56
N PRO A 7 8.52 -27.45 4.55
CA PRO A 7 8.73 -26.04 4.23
C PRO A 7 8.47 -25.16 5.46
N SER A 8 9.23 -24.08 5.59
CA SER A 8 9.00 -23.11 6.66
C SER A 8 7.65 -22.42 6.47
N LEU A 9 7.07 -21.90 7.55
CA LEU A 9 5.83 -21.12 7.47
C LEU A 9 5.94 -19.95 6.48
N GLY A 10 7.10 -19.28 6.44
CA GLY A 10 7.34 -18.21 5.47
C GLY A 10 7.29 -18.70 4.01
N TRP A 11 7.79 -19.91 3.75
CA TRP A 11 7.69 -20.53 2.42
C TRP A 11 6.26 -20.89 2.04
N GLU A 12 5.48 -21.41 3.00
CA GLU A 12 4.07 -21.76 2.80
C GLU A 12 3.21 -20.52 2.48
N ILE A 13 3.40 -19.43 3.24
CA ILE A 13 2.73 -18.15 2.99
C ILE A 13 3.09 -17.62 1.60
N ALA A 14 4.39 -17.57 1.27
CA ALA A 14 4.85 -17.07 -0.02
C ALA A 14 4.30 -17.91 -1.19
N SER A 15 4.27 -19.24 -1.04
CA SER A 15 3.72 -20.15 -2.05
C SER A 15 2.22 -19.95 -2.24
N THR A 16 1.48 -19.74 -1.15
CA THR A 16 0.03 -19.47 -1.19
C THR A 16 -0.26 -18.15 -1.88
N LEU A 17 0.45 -17.07 -1.51
CA LEU A 17 0.27 -15.76 -2.13
C LEU A 17 0.65 -15.75 -3.62
N ALA A 18 1.70 -16.48 -4.00
CA ALA A 18 2.13 -16.57 -5.39
C ALA A 18 1.15 -17.34 -6.30
N ALA A 19 0.36 -18.25 -5.74
CA ALA A 19 -0.62 -19.04 -6.48
C ALA A 19 -2.00 -18.37 -6.61
N LEU A 20 -2.28 -17.35 -5.80
CA LEU A 20 -3.58 -16.69 -5.72
C LEU A 20 -3.95 -15.99 -7.05
N ARG A 21 -5.18 -16.20 -7.52
CA ARG A 21 -5.78 -15.56 -8.69
C ARG A 21 -6.94 -14.67 -8.28
N TYR A 22 -7.34 -13.78 -9.19
CA TYR A 22 -8.48 -12.90 -8.97
C TYR A 22 -9.77 -13.69 -8.67
N ASP A 23 -10.01 -14.78 -9.41
CA ASP A 23 -11.20 -15.62 -9.26
C ASP A 23 -11.21 -16.44 -7.95
N ASP A 24 -10.08 -16.49 -7.22
CA ASP A 24 -10.01 -17.15 -5.91
C ASP A 24 -10.53 -16.26 -4.78
N LEU A 25 -10.79 -14.97 -5.05
CA LEU A 25 -11.25 -14.01 -4.05
C LEU A 25 -12.74 -14.22 -3.72
N PRO A 26 -13.10 -14.50 -2.45
CA PRO A 26 -14.50 -14.58 -2.04
C PRO A 26 -15.24 -13.24 -2.22
N ASP A 27 -16.51 -13.30 -2.62
CA ASP A 27 -17.34 -12.11 -2.87
C ASP A 27 -17.45 -11.17 -1.65
N ASP A 28 -17.50 -11.75 -0.45
CA ASP A 28 -17.57 -10.98 0.81
C ASP A 28 -16.25 -10.26 1.10
N VAL A 29 -15.10 -10.86 0.80
CA VAL A 29 -13.78 -10.22 0.87
C VAL A 29 -13.68 -9.07 -0.14
N VAL A 30 -14.17 -9.27 -1.37
CA VAL A 30 -14.23 -8.21 -2.40
C VAL A 30 -15.17 -7.07 -1.96
N GLY A 31 -16.28 -7.39 -1.32
CA GLY A 31 -17.19 -6.41 -0.73
C GLY A 31 -16.50 -5.59 0.37
N ALA A 32 -15.86 -6.27 1.32
CA ALA A 32 -15.16 -5.64 2.43
C ALA A 32 -14.01 -4.73 1.96
N ILE A 33 -13.17 -5.19 1.01
CA ILE A 33 -12.03 -4.39 0.55
C ILE A 33 -12.46 -3.13 -0.19
N LYS A 34 -13.61 -3.13 -0.87
CA LYS A 34 -14.19 -1.92 -1.49
C LYS A 34 -14.57 -0.89 -0.43
N VAL A 35 -15.19 -1.33 0.67
CA VAL A 35 -15.53 -0.44 1.80
C VAL A 35 -14.27 0.12 2.44
N PHE A 36 -13.27 -0.73 2.75
CA PHE A 36 -12.00 -0.27 3.30
C PHE A 36 -11.27 0.70 2.36
N THR A 37 -11.29 0.44 1.05
CA THR A 37 -10.66 1.36 0.07
C THR A 37 -11.31 2.74 0.11
N LEU A 38 -12.65 2.81 0.16
CA LEU A 38 -13.38 4.07 0.25
C LEU A 38 -13.11 4.80 1.58
N ASP A 39 -13.10 4.05 2.70
CA ASP A 39 -12.79 4.59 4.02
C ASP A 39 -11.37 5.19 4.08
N THR A 40 -10.37 4.43 3.64
CA THR A 40 -8.98 4.89 3.59
C THR A 40 -8.82 6.15 2.76
N LEU A 41 -9.40 6.21 1.56
CA LEU A 41 -9.36 7.42 0.72
C LEU A 41 -10.06 8.61 1.38
N GLY A 42 -11.16 8.37 2.11
CA GLY A 42 -11.85 9.39 2.89
C GLY A 42 -11.00 9.95 4.03
N VAL A 43 -10.34 9.07 4.79
CA VAL A 43 -9.41 9.45 5.87
C VAL A 43 -8.22 10.25 5.33
N ILE A 44 -7.61 9.81 4.22
CA ILE A 44 -6.54 10.54 3.52
C ILE A 44 -7.03 11.94 3.14
N GLY A 45 -8.21 12.07 2.52
CA GLY A 45 -8.78 13.37 2.18
C GLY A 45 -8.91 14.30 3.41
N GLY A 46 -9.34 13.75 4.55
CA GLY A 46 -9.40 14.47 5.83
C GLY A 46 -8.03 14.92 6.36
N ALA A 47 -6.96 14.19 6.05
CA ALA A 47 -5.60 14.50 6.50
C ALA A 47 -5.00 15.77 5.85
N THR A 48 -5.57 16.27 4.75
CA THR A 48 -5.11 17.49 4.06
C THR A 48 -4.91 18.70 4.98
N ARG A 49 -5.69 18.78 6.08
CA ARG A 49 -5.64 19.87 7.06
C ARG A 49 -5.14 19.42 8.43
N ALA A 50 -4.59 18.21 8.55
CA ALA A 50 -4.03 17.72 9.79
C ALA A 50 -2.75 18.51 10.14
N PRO A 51 -2.54 18.89 11.42
CA PRO A 51 -1.32 19.54 11.85
C PRO A 51 -0.07 18.71 11.47
N GLY A 52 0.93 19.36 10.87
CA GLY A 52 2.20 18.72 10.50
C GLY A 52 2.20 17.99 9.15
N MET A 53 1.04 17.88 8.46
CA MET A 53 0.97 17.15 7.20
C MET A 53 1.74 17.86 6.07
N SER A 54 1.67 19.19 6.01
CA SER A 54 2.45 19.99 5.05
C SER A 54 3.96 19.83 5.24
N GLU A 55 4.41 19.81 6.50
CA GLU A 55 5.82 19.68 6.89
C GLU A 55 6.32 18.27 6.60
N LEU A 56 5.50 17.25 6.87
CA LEU A 56 5.80 15.88 6.50
C LEU A 56 5.96 15.73 4.99
N LEU A 57 5.02 16.24 4.18
CA LEU A 57 5.12 16.21 2.72
C LEU A 57 6.37 16.96 2.22
N ALA A 58 6.70 18.10 2.80
CA ALA A 58 7.90 18.84 2.46
C ALA A 58 9.17 18.02 2.75
N ALA A 59 9.27 17.42 3.93
CA ALA A 59 10.41 16.59 4.32
C ALA A 59 10.56 15.34 3.44
N LEU A 60 9.44 14.67 3.13
CA LEU A 60 9.45 13.47 2.27
C LEU A 60 9.81 13.80 0.81
N THR A 61 9.53 15.02 0.34
CA THR A 61 9.73 15.41 -1.06
C THR A 61 10.95 16.29 -1.31
N GLU A 62 11.73 16.63 -0.27
CA GLU A 62 12.87 17.55 -0.37
C GLU A 62 13.89 17.13 -1.45
N TRP A 63 14.11 15.83 -1.59
CA TRP A 63 15.10 15.25 -2.52
C TRP A 63 14.47 14.57 -3.73
N GLU A 64 13.14 14.63 -3.87
CA GLU A 64 12.41 14.06 -4.99
C GLU A 64 12.46 15.02 -6.18
N THR A 65 12.86 14.52 -7.35
CA THR A 65 12.91 15.32 -8.59
C THR A 65 11.80 14.97 -9.57
N SER A 66 11.35 13.72 -9.56
CA SER A 66 10.24 13.20 -10.37
C SER A 66 9.85 11.80 -9.87
N GLY A 67 8.71 11.28 -10.31
CA GLY A 67 8.20 10.01 -9.81
C GLY A 67 7.20 9.31 -10.72
N LYS A 68 6.81 8.10 -10.33
CA LYS A 68 5.80 7.29 -11.03
C LYS A 68 4.52 7.08 -10.22
N ALA A 69 4.50 7.54 -8.96
CA ALA A 69 3.37 7.38 -8.06
C ALA A 69 2.90 8.74 -7.55
N THR A 70 1.59 8.87 -7.35
CA THR A 70 0.93 10.13 -6.97
C THR A 70 0.90 10.32 -5.46
N LEU A 71 1.21 11.53 -5.00
CA LEU A 71 0.88 12.01 -3.66
C LEU A 71 -0.59 12.43 -3.66
N LEU A 72 -1.42 11.74 -2.88
CA LEU A 72 -2.88 11.86 -2.99
C LEU A 72 -3.43 13.22 -2.53
N LEU A 73 -2.67 13.97 -1.73
CA LEU A 73 -3.12 15.26 -1.19
C LEU A 73 -2.84 16.46 -2.11
N ASP A 74 -1.84 16.39 -2.98
CA ASP A 74 -1.43 17.53 -3.81
C ASP A 74 -1.20 17.21 -5.30
N GLY A 75 -1.33 15.94 -5.70
CA GLY A 75 -1.24 15.50 -7.09
C GLY A 75 0.17 15.47 -7.67
N ARG A 76 1.21 15.85 -6.92
CA ARG A 76 2.60 15.70 -7.37
C ARG A 76 2.97 14.22 -7.46
N THR A 77 4.02 13.92 -8.20
CA THR A 77 4.54 12.55 -8.33
C THR A 77 5.88 12.38 -7.60
N ALA A 78 6.07 11.24 -6.94
CA ALA A 78 7.30 10.86 -6.25
C ALA A 78 7.68 9.39 -6.55
N ASN A 79 8.86 8.98 -6.10
CA ASN A 79 9.21 7.56 -6.00
C ASN A 79 8.07 6.77 -5.31
N PRO A 80 7.67 5.59 -5.85
CA PRO A 80 6.65 4.74 -5.22
C PRO A 80 6.81 4.51 -3.71
N ALA A 81 8.03 4.38 -3.20
CA ALA A 81 8.26 4.21 -1.75
C ALA A 81 7.86 5.48 -0.96
N THR A 82 8.28 6.65 -1.43
CA THR A 82 7.94 7.95 -0.85
C THR A 82 6.44 8.21 -0.91
N ALA A 83 5.82 7.94 -2.05
CA ALA A 83 4.37 8.11 -2.21
C ALA A 83 3.58 7.15 -1.30
N ALA A 84 4.02 5.90 -1.15
CA ALA A 84 3.38 4.96 -0.23
C ALA A 84 3.46 5.44 1.23
N LEU A 85 4.61 5.98 1.65
CA LEU A 85 4.77 6.53 3.00
C LEU A 85 3.96 7.81 3.22
N ALA A 86 3.84 8.67 2.21
CA ALA A 86 3.07 9.91 2.30
C ALA A 86 1.55 9.68 2.26
N ASN A 87 1.10 8.62 1.59
CA ASN A 87 -0.33 8.30 1.39
C ASN A 87 -0.90 7.38 2.49
N GLY A 88 -0.07 6.74 3.30
CA GLY A 88 -0.48 5.86 4.40
C GLY A 88 -0.53 6.59 5.73
#